data_AF-A0A9P8IFP4-F1
#
_entry.id   AF-A0A9P8IFP4-F1
#
_cell.length_a   1.000
_cell.length_b   1.000
_cell.length_c   1.000
_cell.angle_alpha   90.00
_cell.angle_beta   90.00
_cell.angle_gamma   90.00
#
_symmetry.space_group_name_H-M   'P 1'
#
loop_
_entity.id
_entity.type
_entity.pdbx_description
1 polymer ?
#
loop_
_entity_poly.entity_id
_entity_poly.type
_entity_poly.pdbx_seq_one_letter_code
_entity_poly.pdbx_strand_id
1 'polypeptide(L)'
;MSHPLATFLTSIILPSVGKPGATTFDLTDLRKHNAIEHDISLTRHDFAQGDNYTLQPDMLQALLKDTGDGPATAKSFAKSRIRRTKESQLAGVPKLSLNLIIVSIFNLGSALLVLGPSGISKEDLTIFFKEERSPLDLPLKRHLTLFNYFWQGIRVGWHNYIHTG
;
A
#
# COMPACT_ATOMS: atom_id res chain seq x y z
N MET A 1 7.24 11.23 11.33
CA MET A 1 8.20 10.38 10.59
C MET A 1 9.61 10.78 10.98
N SER A 2 10.56 9.84 11.08
CA SER A 2 11.97 10.16 11.28
C SER A 2 12.58 10.75 10.01
N HIS A 3 13.60 11.60 10.15
CA HIS A 3 14.28 12.20 9.00
C HIS A 3 14.85 11.15 8.03
N PRO A 4 15.50 10.05 8.48
CA PRO A 4 16.00 9.03 7.55
C PRO A 4 14.90 8.38 6.71
N LEU A 5 13.72 8.12 7.29
CA LEU A 5 12.60 7.54 6.55
C LEU A 5 12.04 8.53 5.51
N ALA A 6 11.87 9.80 5.91
CA ALA A 6 11.41 10.84 4.99
C ALA A 6 12.36 11.03 3.80
N THR A 7 13.68 11.08 4.06
CA THR A 7 14.70 11.18 3.01
C THR A 7 14.65 9.98 2.07
N PHE A 8 14.58 8.76 2.60
CA PHE A 8 14.52 7.55 1.80
C PHE A 8 13.30 7.53 0.87
N LEU A 9 12.09 7.77 1.39
CA LEU A 9 10.88 7.78 0.58
C LEU A 9 10.91 8.88 -0.49
N THR A 10 11.39 10.08 -0.13
CA THR A 10 11.46 11.21 -1.07
C THR A 10 12.49 10.94 -2.18
N SER A 11 13.61 10.28 -1.87
CA SER A 11 14.62 9.88 -2.87
C SER A 11 14.12 8.85 -3.89
N ILE A 12 13.03 8.15 -3.58
CA ILE A 12 12.38 7.20 -4.50
C ILE A 12 11.27 7.91 -5.29
N ILE A 13 10.39 8.65 -4.60
CA ILE A 13 9.20 9.23 -5.22
C ILE A 13 9.58 10.33 -6.21
N LEU A 14 10.42 11.29 -5.79
CA LEU A 14 10.71 12.48 -6.60
C LEU A 14 11.32 12.13 -7.97
N PRO A 15 12.31 11.22 -8.10
CA PRO A 15 12.78 10.79 -9.42
C PRO A 15 11.77 9.96 -10.23
N SER A 16 10.81 9.30 -9.57
CA SER A 16 9.85 8.41 -10.22
C SER A 16 8.70 9.17 -10.88
N VAL A 17 8.22 10.24 -10.24
CA VAL A 17 7.04 10.99 -10.69
C VAL A 17 7.32 12.45 -11.02
N GLY A 18 8.38 13.03 -10.44
CA GLY A 18 8.76 14.42 -10.67
C GLY A 18 9.37 14.64 -12.05
N LYS A 19 9.31 15.90 -12.51
CA LYS A 19 10.00 16.32 -13.74
C LYS A 19 11.52 16.30 -13.52
N PRO A 20 12.34 16.13 -14.58
CA PRO A 20 13.79 16.23 -14.46
C PRO A 20 14.20 17.56 -13.79
N GLY A 21 15.01 17.46 -12.73
CA GLY A 21 15.44 18.64 -11.93
C GLY A 21 14.40 19.20 -10.96
N ALA A 22 13.22 18.60 -10.84
CA ALA A 22 12.22 19.04 -9.89
C ALA A 22 12.65 18.75 -8.44
N THR A 23 12.30 19.66 -7.53
CA THR A 23 12.47 19.51 -6.08
C THR A 23 11.16 19.17 -5.36
N THR A 24 10.05 19.17 -6.11
CA THR A 24 8.68 18.90 -5.65
C THR A 24 7.92 18.13 -6.73
N PHE A 25 6.77 17.57 -6.37
CA PHE A 25 5.83 16.89 -7.27
C PHE A 25 4.40 17.18 -6.80
N ASP A 26 3.44 17.08 -7.71
CA ASP A 26 2.02 17.20 -7.38
C ASP A 26 1.44 15.83 -7.01
N LEU A 27 0.45 15.77 -6.12
CA LEU A 27 -0.19 14.49 -5.76
C LEU A 27 -0.80 13.77 -6.96
N THR A 28 -1.18 14.52 -8.01
CA THR A 28 -1.65 13.94 -9.27
C THR A 28 -0.56 13.21 -10.05
N ASP A 29 0.72 13.58 -9.88
CA ASP A 29 1.84 12.90 -10.53
C ASP A 29 1.99 11.46 -10.01
N LEU A 30 1.54 11.19 -8.77
CA LEU A 30 1.52 9.84 -8.20
C LEU A 30 0.58 8.88 -8.95
N ARG A 31 -0.33 9.37 -9.80
CA ARG A 31 -1.24 8.53 -10.60
C ARG A 31 -0.57 7.90 -11.82
N LYS A 32 0.67 8.31 -12.13
CA LYS A 32 1.43 7.80 -13.27
C LYS A 32 1.67 6.30 -13.12
N HIS A 33 0.99 5.54 -13.96
CA HIS A 33 1.10 4.09 -14.00
C HIS A 33 2.53 3.62 -14.27
N ASN A 34 2.94 2.55 -13.59
CA ASN A 34 4.27 1.94 -13.62
C ASN A 34 5.42 2.82 -13.09
N ALA A 35 5.15 3.97 -12.46
CA ALA A 35 6.15 4.74 -11.73
C ALA A 35 6.23 4.32 -10.27
N ILE A 36 5.12 4.52 -9.53
CA ILE A 36 4.90 4.07 -8.16
C ILE A 36 3.49 3.49 -8.04
N GLU A 37 2.50 4.12 -8.71
CA GLU A 37 1.20 3.51 -8.97
C GLU A 37 1.39 2.24 -9.81
N HIS A 38 0.67 1.19 -9.40
CA HIS A 38 0.78 -0.13 -9.95
C HIS A 38 -0.56 -0.87 -9.82
N ASP A 39 -0.78 -1.84 -10.70
CA ASP A 39 -1.88 -2.80 -10.60
C ASP A 39 -1.80 -3.61 -9.30
N ILE A 40 -2.83 -4.41 -9.00
CA ILE A 40 -2.92 -5.24 -7.79
C ILE A 40 -3.06 -4.37 -6.51
N SER A 41 -3.50 -3.11 -6.67
CA SER A 41 -3.88 -2.25 -5.56
C SER A 41 -5.03 -2.86 -4.77
N LEU A 42 -5.03 -2.71 -3.43
CA LEU A 42 -6.03 -3.36 -2.58
C LEU A 42 -7.43 -2.74 -2.71
N THR A 43 -7.49 -1.46 -3.02
CA THR A 43 -8.72 -0.65 -2.97
C THR A 43 -8.90 0.27 -4.17
N ARG A 44 -8.05 0.14 -5.19
CA ARG A 44 -8.09 0.90 -6.45
C ARG A 44 -8.05 -0.08 -7.61
N HIS A 45 -8.68 0.29 -8.71
CA HIS A 45 -8.63 -0.48 -9.95
C HIS A 45 -7.22 -0.56 -10.53
N ASP A 46 -7.00 -1.59 -11.35
CA ASP A 46 -5.84 -1.70 -12.21
C ASP A 46 -5.95 -0.70 -13.36
N PHE A 47 -4.82 -0.31 -13.97
CA PHE A 47 -4.80 0.71 -15.01
C PHE A 47 -5.66 0.36 -16.22
N ALA A 48 -5.68 -0.92 -16.61
CA ALA A 48 -6.51 -1.41 -17.72
C ALA A 48 -8.03 -1.28 -17.47
N GLN A 49 -8.44 -1.12 -16.21
CA GLN A 49 -9.83 -0.95 -15.80
C GLN A 49 -10.26 0.54 -15.75
N GLY A 50 -9.34 1.48 -16.00
CA GLY A 50 -9.62 2.92 -16.05
C GLY A 50 -9.15 3.67 -14.80
N ASP A 51 -10.08 4.12 -13.96
CA ASP A 51 -9.80 4.98 -12.80
C ASP A 51 -9.00 4.23 -11.70
N ASN A 52 -7.66 4.33 -11.78
CA ASN A 52 -6.70 3.66 -10.90
C ASN A 52 -6.39 4.41 -9.59
N TYR A 53 -7.11 5.50 -9.27
CA TYR A 53 -6.80 6.31 -8.08
C TYR A 53 -7.98 6.48 -7.13
N THR A 54 -9.21 6.48 -7.64
CA THR A 54 -10.42 6.57 -6.81
C THR A 54 -10.63 5.29 -5.99
N LEU A 55 -11.00 5.46 -4.73
CA LEU A 55 -11.37 4.35 -3.85
C LEU A 55 -12.53 3.54 -4.46
N GLN A 56 -12.36 2.23 -4.51
CA GLN A 56 -13.39 1.28 -4.92
C GLN A 56 -14.04 0.64 -3.68
N PRO A 57 -15.33 0.93 -3.39
CA PRO A 57 -15.99 0.48 -2.16
C PRO A 57 -16.09 -1.05 -2.01
N ASP A 58 -16.31 -1.76 -3.10
CA ASP A 58 -16.37 -3.22 -3.17
C ASP A 58 -15.00 -3.85 -2.86
N MET A 59 -13.91 -3.25 -3.36
CA MET A 59 -12.55 -3.70 -3.07
C MET A 59 -12.17 -3.46 -1.61
N LEU A 60 -12.60 -2.34 -1.02
CA LEU A 60 -12.46 -2.10 0.43
C LEU A 60 -13.25 -3.14 1.23
N GLN A 61 -14.48 -3.46 0.82
CA GLN A 61 -15.27 -4.52 1.47
C GLN A 61 -14.56 -5.88 1.39
N ALA A 62 -13.95 -6.21 0.24
CA ALA A 62 -13.18 -7.43 0.08
C ALA A 62 -11.93 -7.46 0.99
N LEU A 63 -11.22 -6.34 1.12
CA LEU A 63 -10.11 -6.18 2.08
C LEU A 63 -10.58 -6.43 3.53
N LEU A 64 -11.72 -5.85 3.93
CA LEU A 64 -12.28 -6.04 5.27
C LEU A 64 -12.73 -7.50 5.50
N LYS A 65 -13.23 -8.17 4.47
CA LYS A 65 -13.58 -9.60 4.52
C LYS A 65 -12.34 -10.48 4.69
N ASP A 66 -11.23 -10.10 4.08
CA ASP A 66 -9.98 -10.85 4.16
C ASP A 66 -9.36 -10.85 5.57
N THR A 67 -9.74 -9.92 6.45
CA THR A 67 -9.31 -9.88 7.86
C THR A 67 -10.01 -10.92 8.74
N GLY A 68 -11.12 -11.52 8.29
CA GLY A 68 -11.95 -12.39 9.13
C GLY A 68 -12.58 -11.61 10.28
N ASP A 69 -12.68 -12.20 11.47
CA ASP A 69 -13.23 -11.52 12.67
C ASP A 69 -12.19 -10.62 13.37
N GLY A 70 -10.93 -10.69 12.95
CA GLY A 70 -9.81 -9.98 13.56
C GLY A 70 -9.47 -8.64 12.87
N PRO A 71 -8.46 -7.94 13.41
CA PRO A 71 -7.92 -6.73 12.80
C PRO A 71 -7.20 -7.02 11.48
N ALA A 72 -7.04 -6.00 10.66
CA ALA A 72 -6.17 -6.04 9.49
C ALA A 72 -4.70 -6.16 9.94
N THR A 73 -4.00 -7.18 9.45
CA THR A 73 -2.59 -7.48 9.77
C THR A 73 -1.78 -7.69 8.50
N ALA A 74 -0.46 -7.86 8.63
CA ALA A 74 0.40 -8.25 7.51
C ALA A 74 -0.10 -9.51 6.79
N LYS A 75 -0.67 -10.48 7.53
CA LYS A 75 -1.24 -11.70 6.95
C LYS A 75 -2.48 -11.40 6.10
N SER A 76 -3.42 -10.58 6.60
CA SER A 76 -4.63 -10.26 5.83
C SER A 76 -4.35 -9.35 4.64
N PHE A 77 -3.37 -8.44 4.75
CA PHE A 77 -2.87 -7.65 3.62
C PHE A 77 -2.21 -8.52 2.56
N ALA A 78 -1.37 -9.48 2.96
CA ALA A 78 -0.80 -10.47 2.03
C ALA A 78 -1.88 -11.31 1.36
N LYS A 79 -2.89 -11.78 2.10
CA LYS A 79 -4.05 -12.52 1.57
C LYS A 79 -4.81 -11.68 0.53
N SER A 80 -5.10 -10.42 0.86
CA SER A 80 -5.79 -9.49 -0.05
C SER A 80 -4.97 -9.24 -1.32
N ARG A 81 -3.65 -9.08 -1.18
CA ARG A 81 -2.73 -8.93 -2.33
C ARG A 81 -2.75 -10.17 -3.21
N ILE A 82 -2.71 -11.38 -2.65
CA ILE A 82 -2.78 -12.64 -3.41
C ILE A 82 -4.10 -12.72 -4.18
N ARG A 83 -5.22 -12.37 -3.53
CA ARG A 83 -6.53 -12.31 -4.18
C ARG A 83 -6.50 -11.30 -5.34
N ARG A 84 -6.03 -10.07 -5.11
CA ARG A 84 -5.89 -9.04 -6.14
C ARG A 84 -5.02 -9.49 -7.31
N THR A 85 -3.93 -10.21 -7.05
CA THR A 85 -3.07 -10.76 -8.11
C THR A 85 -3.85 -11.69 -9.01
N LYS A 86 -4.66 -12.59 -8.43
CA LYS A 86 -5.51 -13.53 -9.20
C LYS A 86 -6.59 -12.78 -9.99
N GLU A 87 -7.27 -11.83 -9.36
CA GLU A 87 -8.30 -11.01 -10.01
C GLU A 87 -7.72 -10.22 -11.21
N SER A 88 -6.55 -9.60 -11.04
CA SER A 88 -5.88 -8.84 -12.10
C SER A 88 -5.47 -9.77 -13.26
N GLN A 89 -4.92 -10.95 -12.95
CA GLN A 89 -4.55 -11.96 -13.96
C GLN A 89 -5.77 -12.46 -14.74
N LEU A 90 -6.89 -12.70 -14.06
CA LEU A 90 -8.14 -13.11 -14.70
C LEU A 90 -8.71 -12.01 -15.62
N ALA A 91 -8.46 -10.74 -15.29
CA ALA A 91 -8.80 -9.60 -16.11
C ALA A 91 -7.81 -9.34 -17.27
N GLY A 92 -6.79 -10.20 -17.44
CA GLY A 92 -5.80 -10.07 -18.51
C GLY A 92 -4.70 -9.04 -18.23
N VAL A 93 -4.57 -8.56 -16.99
CA VAL A 93 -3.53 -7.60 -16.60
C VAL A 93 -2.16 -8.33 -16.55
N PRO A 94 -1.10 -7.76 -17.16
CA PRO A 94 0.24 -8.32 -17.09
C PRO A 94 0.77 -8.47 -15.66
N LYS A 95 1.74 -9.37 -15.47
CA LYS A 95 2.43 -9.47 -14.18
C LYS A 95 3.26 -8.20 -13.93
N LEU A 96 3.20 -7.71 -12.69
CA LEU A 96 4.07 -6.62 -12.25
C LEU A 96 5.56 -6.98 -12.42
N SER A 97 6.35 -5.97 -12.77
CA SER A 97 7.81 -6.07 -12.73
C SER A 97 8.31 -6.21 -11.28
N LEU A 98 9.54 -6.74 -11.10
CA LEU A 98 10.09 -7.00 -9.77
C LEU A 98 10.13 -5.75 -8.87
N ASN A 99 10.48 -4.59 -9.43
CA ASN A 99 10.47 -3.32 -8.70
C ASN A 99 9.06 -2.95 -8.21
N LEU A 100 8.02 -3.14 -9.02
CA LEU A 100 6.65 -2.82 -8.62
C LEU A 100 6.07 -3.86 -7.65
N ILE A 101 6.53 -5.11 -7.70
CA ILE A 101 6.23 -6.10 -6.66
C ILE A 101 6.77 -5.60 -5.30
N ILE A 102 8.00 -5.09 -5.26
CA ILE A 102 8.61 -4.55 -4.06
C ILE A 102 7.83 -3.32 -3.59
N VAL A 103 7.57 -2.34 -4.46
CA VAL A 103 6.76 -1.14 -4.12
C VAL A 103 5.40 -1.54 -3.55
N SER A 104 4.70 -2.48 -4.19
CA SER A 104 3.41 -3.00 -3.74
C SER A 104 3.47 -3.56 -2.32
N ILE A 105 4.45 -4.42 -2.01
CA ILE A 105 4.62 -5.01 -0.67
C ILE A 105 4.89 -3.93 0.38
N PHE A 106 5.75 -2.97 0.06
CA PHE A 106 6.15 -1.93 1.01
C PHE A 106 5.10 -0.83 1.20
N ASN A 107 4.24 -0.59 0.20
CA ASN A 107 3.03 0.24 0.36
C ASN A 107 2.10 -0.36 1.43
N LEU A 108 1.90 -1.69 1.42
CA LEU A 108 1.10 -2.37 2.45
C LEU A 108 1.75 -2.33 3.83
N GLY A 109 3.08 -2.52 3.88
CA GLY A 109 3.85 -2.35 5.11
C GLY A 109 3.76 -0.94 5.69
N SER A 110 3.71 0.08 4.83
CA SER A 110 3.57 1.49 5.23
C SER A 110 2.21 1.77 5.86
N ALA A 111 1.14 1.19 5.35
CA ALA A 111 -0.19 1.31 5.97
C ALA A 111 -0.20 0.71 7.39
N LEU A 112 0.42 -0.46 7.61
CA LEU A 112 0.59 -1.02 8.95
C LEU A 112 1.47 -0.14 9.84
N LEU A 113 2.54 0.41 9.29
CA LEU A 113 3.44 1.30 10.02
C LEU A 113 2.71 2.55 10.53
N VAL A 114 1.81 3.13 9.74
CA VAL A 114 1.13 4.39 10.05
C VAL A 114 -0.11 4.18 10.93
N LEU A 115 -0.89 3.12 10.66
CA LEU A 115 -2.22 2.95 11.25
C LEU A 115 -2.24 1.97 12.42
N GLY A 116 -1.29 1.04 12.50
CA GLY A 116 -1.31 0.02 13.54
C GLY A 116 -0.31 -1.11 13.28
N PRO A 117 0.94 -1.02 13.79
CA PRO A 117 1.98 -2.02 13.54
C PRO A 117 1.62 -3.45 13.92
N SER A 118 0.76 -3.62 14.93
CA SER A 118 0.28 -4.92 15.42
C SER A 118 -1.05 -5.35 14.79
N GLY A 119 -1.74 -4.42 14.15
CA GLY A 119 -3.05 -4.62 13.57
C GLY A 119 -3.84 -3.31 13.52
N ILE A 120 -4.73 -3.20 12.54
CA ILE A 120 -5.60 -2.04 12.33
C ILE A 120 -7.04 -2.51 12.53
N SER A 121 -7.84 -1.83 13.33
CA SER A 121 -9.26 -2.18 13.46
C SER A 121 -9.98 -2.01 12.12
N LYS A 122 -11.08 -2.73 11.91
CA LYS A 122 -11.87 -2.58 10.68
C LYS A 122 -12.44 -1.17 10.53
N GLU A 123 -12.79 -0.54 11.66
CA GLU A 123 -13.28 0.83 11.72
C GLU A 123 -12.19 1.82 11.30
N ASP A 124 -11.01 1.75 11.91
CA ASP A 124 -9.87 2.60 11.57
C ASP A 124 -9.45 2.47 10.11
N LEU A 125 -9.44 1.24 9.59
CA LEU A 125 -9.13 0.98 8.19
C LEU A 125 -10.19 1.59 7.27
N THR A 126 -11.46 1.54 7.67
CA THR A 126 -12.58 2.12 6.91
C THR A 126 -12.49 3.64 6.91
N ILE A 127 -12.26 4.27 8.07
CA ILE A 127 -12.07 5.72 8.21
C ILE A 127 -10.91 6.17 7.34
N PHE A 128 -9.76 5.49 7.45
CA PHE A 128 -8.57 5.85 6.68
C PHE A 128 -8.82 5.86 5.17
N PHE A 129 -9.47 4.83 4.63
CA PHE A 129 -9.70 4.76 3.20
C PHE A 129 -10.83 5.70 2.72
N LYS A 130 -11.94 5.80 3.47
CA LYS A 130 -13.11 6.59 3.04
C LYS A 130 -12.94 8.09 3.25
N GLU A 131 -12.27 8.48 4.32
CA GLU A 131 -12.14 9.89 4.71
C GLU A 131 -10.75 10.45 4.42
N GLU A 132 -9.81 9.61 3.97
CA GLU A 132 -8.38 9.95 3.83
C GLU A 132 -7.80 10.58 5.11
N ARG A 133 -8.37 10.19 6.26
CA ARG A 133 -8.08 10.74 7.58
C ARG A 133 -7.36 9.71 8.44
N SER A 134 -6.32 10.14 9.16
CA SER A 134 -5.73 9.28 10.18
C SER A 134 -6.71 9.10 11.34
N PRO A 135 -7.05 7.84 11.72
CA PRO A 135 -7.96 7.57 12.84
C PRO A 135 -7.30 7.74 14.22
N LEU A 136 -6.01 8.09 14.27
CA LEU A 136 -5.24 8.22 15.50
C LEU A 136 -5.09 9.69 15.90
N ASP A 137 -5.33 10.01 17.18
CA ASP A 137 -4.88 11.25 17.82
C ASP A 137 -3.40 11.12 18.22
N LEU A 138 -2.52 11.99 17.71
CA LEU A 138 -1.09 11.66 17.60
C LEU A 138 -0.17 12.30 18.63
N PRO A 139 0.79 11.49 19.14
CA PRO A 139 2.18 11.74 18.78
C PRO A 139 2.83 10.50 18.10
N LEU A 140 2.45 10.26 16.83
CA LEU A 140 2.90 9.19 15.89
C LEU A 140 4.43 9.12 15.65
N LYS A 141 5.25 10.01 16.23
CA LYS A 141 6.66 10.14 15.83
C LYS A 141 7.53 8.94 16.25
N ARG A 142 7.18 8.20 17.32
CA ARG A 142 8.10 7.21 17.92
C ARG A 142 8.33 5.94 17.09
N HIS A 143 7.39 5.50 16.25
CA HIS A 143 7.54 4.24 15.50
C HIS A 143 7.72 4.43 13.99
N LEU A 144 7.51 5.62 13.43
CA LEU A 144 7.72 5.92 12.00
C LEU A 144 9.22 6.05 11.65
N THR A 145 9.97 4.95 11.74
CA THR A 145 11.41 4.89 11.47
C THR A 145 11.70 4.05 10.22
N LEU A 146 12.88 4.27 9.61
CA LEU A 146 13.32 3.50 8.44
C LEU A 146 13.40 1.99 8.74
N PHE A 147 13.91 1.64 9.92
CA PHE A 147 13.94 0.26 10.38
C PHE A 147 12.55 -0.37 10.44
N ASN A 148 11.57 0.31 11.05
CA ASN A 148 10.21 -0.21 11.17
C ASN A 148 9.50 -0.28 9.81
N TYR A 149 9.79 0.65 8.89
CA TYR A 149 9.31 0.58 7.51
C TYR A 149 9.77 -0.72 6.83
N PHE A 150 11.07 -1.03 6.90
CA PHE A 150 11.60 -2.28 6.36
C PHE A 150 11.03 -3.51 7.06
N TRP A 151 10.92 -3.47 8.38
CA TRP A 151 10.32 -4.55 9.15
C TRP A 151 8.89 -4.86 8.71
N GLN A 152 8.04 -3.85 8.52
CA GLN A 152 6.67 -4.06 8.09
C GLN A 152 6.58 -4.57 6.64
N GLY A 153 7.40 -4.03 5.73
CA GLY A 153 7.49 -4.54 4.36
C GLY A 153 7.89 -6.02 4.32
N ILE A 154 8.92 -6.41 5.08
CA ILE A 154 9.38 -7.80 5.19
C ILE A 154 8.28 -8.71 5.74
N ARG A 155 7.53 -8.27 6.77
CA ARG A 155 6.41 -9.05 7.32
C ARG A 155 5.33 -9.34 6.28
N VAL A 156 4.94 -8.34 5.49
CA VAL A 156 3.98 -8.53 4.38
C VAL A 156 4.56 -9.46 3.33
N GLY A 157 5.82 -9.25 2.91
CA GLY A 157 6.50 -10.07 1.92
C GLY A 157 6.62 -11.54 2.35
N TRP A 158 6.99 -11.79 3.60
CA TRP A 158 7.03 -13.13 4.20
C TRP A 158 5.67 -13.81 4.11
N HIS A 159 4.60 -13.15 4.57
CA HIS A 159 3.26 -13.72 4.48
C HIS A 159 2.79 -13.90 3.03
N ASN A 160 3.20 -13.03 2.11
CA ASN A 160 2.88 -13.21 0.70
C ASN A 160 3.55 -14.49 0.18
N TYR A 161 4.85 -14.66 0.41
CA TYR A 161 5.64 -15.81 -0.03
C TYR A 161 5.08 -17.15 0.49
N ILE A 162 4.88 -17.29 1.81
CA ILE A 162 4.46 -18.57 2.42
C ILE A 162 3.01 -18.98 2.10
N HIS A 163 2.19 -18.07 1.56
CA HIS A 163 0.81 -18.37 1.16
C HIS A 163 0.63 -18.37 -0.38
N THR A 164 1.70 -18.13 -1.14
CA THR A 164 1.73 -18.27 -2.60
C THR A 164 2.44 -19.53 -3.08
N GLY A 165 3.30 -20.14 -2.25
CA GLY A 165 3.88 -21.46 -2.48
C GLY A 165 2.90 -22.55 -2.07
#